data_AF-A0A9D4R7C5-F1
#
_entry.id   AF-A0A9D4R7C5-F1
#
_cell.length_a   1.000
_cell.length_b   1.000
_cell.length_c   1.000
_cell.angle_alpha   90.00
_cell.angle_beta   90.00
_cell.angle_gamma   90.00
#
_symmetry.space_group_name_H-M   'P 1'
#
loop_
_entity.id
_entity.type
_entity.pdbx_description
1 polymer ?
#
loop_
_entity_poly.entity_id
_entity_poly.type
_entity_poly.pdbx_seq_one_letter_code
_entity_poly.pdbx_strand_id
1 'polypeptide(L)' 'MSCIFCDAFIEDGQPTVVQLQKGCDAINALAQTLGLTFTVIPGQTVHTVCRRDFCRQKELRRFKNPDQNLSEEYGRF' A
#
# COMPACT_ATOMS: atom_id res chain seq x y z
N MET A 1 5.47 -16.79 -7.03
CA MET A 1 5.44 -15.36 -7.43
C MET A 1 5.87 -14.54 -6.24
N SER A 2 6.70 -13.50 -6.39
CA SER A 2 7.12 -12.65 -5.27
C SER A 2 6.24 -11.42 -5.12
N CYS A 3 6.05 -10.96 -3.88
CA CYS A 3 5.30 -9.76 -3.56
C CYS A 3 6.21 -8.53 -3.74
N ILE A 4 5.86 -7.63 -4.66
CA ILE A 4 6.64 -6.44 -5.02
C ILE A 4 6.88 -5.43 -3.87
N PHE A 5 6.13 -5.54 -2.77
CA PHE A 5 6.27 -4.64 -1.61
C PHE A 5 7.29 -5.12 -0.57
N CYS A 6 7.55 -6.43 -0.51
CA CYS A 6 8.41 -7.01 0.52
C CYS A 6 9.45 -7.99 -0.05
N ASP A 7 9.46 -8.18 -1.37
CA ASP A 7 10.26 -9.16 -2.11
C ASP A 7 10.12 -10.63 -1.66
N ALA A 8 9.27 -10.91 -0.67
CA ALA A 8 9.00 -12.25 -0.18
C ALA A 8 8.14 -13.04 -1.17
N PHE A 9 8.35 -14.35 -1.21
CA PHE A 9 7.54 -15.25 -2.01
C PHE A 9 6.10 -15.29 -1.48
N ILE A 10 5.13 -15.32 -2.39
CA ILE A 10 3.73 -15.52 -2.07
C ILE A 10 3.50 -17.03 -1.96
N GLU A 11 3.38 -17.50 -0.73
CA GLU A 11 3.10 -18.90 -0.42
C GLU A 11 1.60 -19.22 -0.55
N ASP A 12 1.30 -20.49 -0.83
CA ASP A 12 -0.07 -20.97 -0.94
C ASP A 12 -0.78 -20.88 0.43
N GLY A 13 -2.00 -20.35 0.44
CA GLY A 13 -2.76 -20.08 1.68
C GLY A 13 -2.50 -18.71 2.34
N GLN A 14 -1.54 -17.91 1.87
CA GLN A 14 -1.38 -16.53 2.34
C GLN A 14 -2.49 -15.61 1.80
N PRO A 15 -3.01 -14.65 2.59
CA PRO A 15 -4.01 -13.71 2.14
C PRO A 15 -3.42 -12.77 1.09
N THR A 16 -3.89 -12.92 -0.14
CA THR A 16 -3.44 -12.16 -1.30
C THR A 16 -4.56 -11.36 -1.93
N VAL A 17 -4.17 -10.35 -2.71
CA VAL A 17 -5.08 -9.52 -3.48
C VAL A 17 -4.48 -9.26 -4.85
N VAL A 18 -5.33 -9.33 -5.87
CA VAL A 18 -4.97 -8.96 -7.24
C VAL A 18 -5.13 -7.45 -7.40
N GLN A 19 -4.09 -6.79 -7.91
CA GLN A 19 -4.12 -5.36 -8.14
C GLN A 19 -4.94 -5.02 -9.39
N LEU A 20 -5.98 -4.22 -9.18
CA LEU A 20 -6.78 -3.65 -10.27
C LEU A 20 -6.10 -2.40 -10.83
N GLN A 21 -6.47 -1.99 -12.05
CA GLN A 21 -5.96 -0.79 -12.72
C GLN A 21 -5.93 0.43 -11.78
N LYS A 22 -7.09 0.79 -11.22
CA LYS A 22 -7.24 1.90 -10.27
C LYS A 22 -6.35 1.78 -9.03
N GLY A 23 -6.10 0.55 -8.57
CA GLY A 23 -5.19 0.28 -7.45
C GLY A 23 -3.73 0.56 -7.83
N CYS A 24 -3.32 0.10 -9.02
CA CYS A 24 -1.98 0.32 -9.55
C CYS A 24 -1.67 1.80 -9.73
N ASP A 25 -2.59 2.58 -10.31
CA ASP A 25 -2.42 4.03 -10.49
C ASP A 25 -2.14 4.75 -9.16
N ALA A 26 -2.92 4.43 -8.13
CA ALA A 26 -2.76 5.03 -6.80
C ALA A 26 -1.43 4.63 -6.13
N ILE A 27 -1.00 3.38 -6.32
CA ILE A 27 0.24 2.84 -5.76
C ILE A 27 1.46 3.41 -6.49
N ASN A 28 1.44 3.46 -7.82
CA ASN A 28 2.53 3.98 -8.64
C ASN A 28 2.72 5.48 -8.41
N ALA A 29 1.63 6.26 -8.32
CA ALA A 29 1.73 7.67 -7.96
C ALA A 29 2.35 7.88 -6.57
N LEU A 30 2.01 7.02 -5.60
CA LEU A 30 2.62 7.06 -4.27
C LEU A 30 4.09 6.64 -4.31
N ALA A 31 4.43 5.58 -5.04
CA ALA A 31 5.80 5.11 -5.21
C ALA A 31 6.68 6.21 -5.81
N GLN A 32 6.22 6.91 -6.84
CA GLN A 32 6.90 8.07 -7.42
C GLN A 32 7.07 9.20 -6.39
N THR A 33 6.04 9.51 -5.61
CA THR A 33 6.12 10.52 -4.53
C THR A 33 7.14 10.14 -3.45
N LEU A 34 7.33 8.84 -3.22
CA LEU A 34 8.29 8.30 -2.26
C LEU A 34 9.70 8.12 -2.84
N GLY A 35 9.90 8.37 -4.15
CA GLY A 35 11.16 8.09 -4.84
C GLY A 35 11.49 6.60 -4.92
N LEU A 36 10.48 5.73 -4.83
CA LEU A 36 10.64 4.28 -4.96
C LEU A 36 10.73 3.90 -6.43
N THR A 37 11.57 2.92 -6.74
CA THR A 37 11.88 2.50 -8.11
C THR A 37 10.99 1.39 -8.64
N PHE A 38 10.10 0.83 -7.82
CA PHE A 38 9.20 -0.23 -8.25
C PHE A 38 7.96 0.32 -8.94
N THR A 39 7.40 -0.46 -9.85
CA THR A 39 6.12 -0.18 -10.53
C THR A 39 5.23 -1.40 -10.43
N VAL A 40 4.00 -1.19 -9.96
CA VAL A 40 2.97 -2.23 -9.86
C VAL A 40 2.12 -2.20 -11.14
N ILE A 41 1.86 -3.38 -11.70
CA ILE A 41 1.05 -3.53 -12.91
C ILE A 41 -0.29 -4.22 -12.61
N PRO A 42 -1.35 -3.95 -13.39
CA PRO A 42 -2.65 -4.59 -13.22
C PRO A 42 -2.54 -6.10 -13.36
N GLY A 43 -3.28 -6.85 -12.55
CA GLY A 43 -3.25 -8.31 -12.53
C GLY A 43 -2.14 -8.92 -11.67
N GLN A 44 -1.23 -8.12 -11.10
CA GLN A 44 -0.26 -8.62 -10.14
C GLN A 44 -0.92 -9.00 -8.81
N THR A 45 -0.56 -10.18 -8.31
CA THR A 45 -0.92 -10.64 -6.97
C THR A 45 0.10 -10.14 -5.96
N VAL A 46 -0.38 -9.61 -4.84
CA VAL A 46 0.45 -9.14 -3.73
C VAL A 46 -0.16 -9.60 -2.40
N HIS A 47 0.62 -9.58 -1.32
CA HIS A 47 0.07 -9.78 0.02
C HIS A 47 -0.90 -8.66 0.38
N THR A 48 -2.07 -9.04 0.90
CA THR A 48 -3.11 -8.09 1.32
C THR A 48 -2.59 -7.13 2.39
N VAL A 49 -1.78 -7.64 3.32
CA VAL A 49 -1.15 -6.85 4.38
C VAL A 49 -0.18 -5.83 3.80
N CYS A 50 0.72 -6.23 2.89
CA CYS A 50 1.69 -5.33 2.29
C CYS A 50 1.03 -4.20 1.50
N ARG A 51 -0.03 -4.51 0.74
CA ARG A 51 -0.85 -3.47 0.07
C ARG A 51 -1.43 -2.48 1.08
N ARG A 52 -2.00 -2.98 2.18
CA ARG A 52 -2.62 -2.15 3.21
C ARG A 52 -1.60 -1.24 3.87
N ASP A 53 -0.45 -1.78 4.28
CA ASP A 53 0.62 -1.02 4.91
C ASP A 53 1.17 0.06 3.98
N PHE A 54 1.40 -0.27 2.71
CA PHE A 54 1.85 0.70 1.72
C PHE A 54 0.83 1.83 1.52
N CYS A 55 -0.47 1.50 1.41
CA CYS A 55 -1.53 2.50 1.33
C CYS A 55 -1.68 3.32 2.61
N ARG A 56 -1.43 2.76 3.80
CA ARG A 56 -1.45 3.51 5.07
C ARG A 56 -0.36 4.56 5.16
N GLN A 57 0.81 4.33 4.54
CA GLN A 57 1.84 5.37 4.44
C GLN A 57 1.34 6.62 3.70
N LYS A 58 0.41 6.46 2.74
CA LYS A 58 -0.29 7.57 2.08
C LYS A 58 -1.12 8.39 3.05
N GLU A 59 -1.84 7.72 3.94
CA GLU A 59 -2.72 8.36 4.93
C GLU A 59 -1.88 9.15 5.94
N LEU A 60 -0.86 8.52 6.55
CA LEU A 60 0.03 9.17 7.51
C LEU A 60 0.76 10.39 6.92
N ARG A 61 1.09 10.39 5.62
CA ARG A 61 1.69 11.55 4.95
C ARG A 61 0.70 12.66 4.63
N ARG A 62 -0.57 12.34 4.33
CA ARG A 62 -1.62 13.37 4.23
C ARG A 62 -1.78 14.14 5.54
N PHE A 63 -1.62 13.47 6.69
CA PHE A 63 -1.64 14.10 8.00
C PHE A 63 -0.33 14.81 8.39
N LYS A 64 0.78 14.55 7.68
CA LYS A 64 2.08 15.19 7.95
C LYS A 64 2.28 16.54 7.24
N ASN A 65 1.28 17.01 6.49
CA ASN A 65 1.10 18.44 6.24
C ASN A 65 0.26 18.98 7.41
N PRO A 66 0.86 19.72 8.37
CA PRO A 66 0.16 20.21 9.54
C PRO A 66 -0.67 21.45 9.17
N ASP A 67 -1.79 21.22 8.50
CA ASP A 67 -2.97 22.01 8.74
C ASP A 67 -4.12 21.02 8.92
N GLN A 68 -4.83 21.13 10.05
CA GLN A 68 -5.98 20.32 10.49
C GLN A 68 -5.66 19.11 11.39
N ASN A 69 -5.49 19.44 12.68
CA ASN A 69 -6.13 18.80 13.84
C ASN A 69 -7.16 17.69 13.50
N LEU A 70 -6.80 16.42 13.72
CA LEU A 70 -7.77 15.31 13.88
C LEU A 70 -7.15 14.23 14.77
N SER A 71 -7.34 14.46 16.08
CA SER A 71 -7.76 13.48 17.09
C SER A 71 -7.41 12.02 16.86
N GLU A 72 -6.47 11.56 17.68
CA GLU A 72 -6.50 10.25 18.35
C GLU A 72 -7.94 9.81 18.65
N GLU A 73 -8.53 8.94 17.83
CA GLU A 73 -9.60 8.01 18.25
C GLU A 73 -9.65 6.83 17.26
N TYR A 74 -8.78 5.83 17.48
CA TYR A 74 -9.07 4.46 17.07
C TYR A 74 -8.53 3.49 18.14
N GLY A 75 -9.11 3.62 19.34
CA GLY A 75 -9.01 2.66 20.42
C GLY A 75 -10.41 2.22 20.83
N ARG A 76 -11.00 1.28 20.08
CA ARG A 76 -12.18 0.55 20.55
C ARG A 76 -12.23 -0.82 19.89
N PHE A 77 -11.78 -1.83 20.64
CA PHE A 77 -12.51 -3.07 20.92
C PHE A 77 -12.04 -3.59 22.27
#